data_AF-A0A9N9KKZ4-F1
#
_entry.id   AF-A0A9N9KKZ4-F1
#
_cell.length_a   1.000
_cell.length_b   1.000
_cell.length_c   1.000
_cell.angle_alpha   90.00
_cell.angle_beta   90.00
_cell.angle_gamma   90.00
#
_symmetry.space_group_name_H-M   'P 1'
#
loop_
_entity.id
_entity.type
_entity.pdbx_description
1 polymer ?
#
loop_
_entity_poly.entity_id
_entity_poly.type
_entity_poly.pdbx_seq_one_letter_code
_entity_poly.pdbx_strand_id
1 'polypeptide(L)'
;KNSKDSFAWLFFDLFEYEEDDERVTKVQCSIEGCEVEYTWHSSTSNMINHLRDVHHITKMSLENKTIETILTKPHSKQIQQKLTCNIVKLFLSCTLPLSLIENENFHTFLNSFDPQYKAPCKNTLKHKISDATIHTTKTINYMISTQADIMYDSTLSVIEIDEYKTTSNIVSTIEPVLEEFGISRSKL
;
A
#
# COMPACT_ATOMS: atom_id res chain seq x y z
N LYS A 1 20.49 9.74 28.73
CA LYS A 1 21.56 8.96 28.04
C LYS A 1 20.84 7.90 27.22
N ASN A 2 21.02 7.92 25.90
CA ASN A 2 20.08 7.38 24.91
C ASN A 2 19.86 5.87 25.03
N SER A 3 18.65 5.44 25.41
CA SER A 3 18.29 4.02 25.60
C SER A 3 17.94 3.29 24.29
N LYS A 4 18.50 3.73 23.15
CA LYS A 4 18.32 3.10 21.83
C LYS A 4 19.54 2.29 21.36
N ASP A 5 20.59 2.21 22.17
CA ASP A 5 21.83 1.49 21.83
C ASP A 5 21.75 -0.04 22.09
N SER A 6 20.60 -0.54 22.54
CA SER A 6 20.42 -1.96 22.84
C SER A 6 20.08 -2.76 21.60
N PHE A 7 20.74 -3.91 21.42
CA PHE A 7 20.46 -4.84 20.30
C PHE A 7 19.02 -5.35 20.27
N ALA A 8 18.31 -5.27 21.40
CA ALA A 8 16.92 -5.68 21.50
C ALA A 8 16.02 -4.91 20.51
N TRP A 9 16.37 -3.66 20.18
CA TRP A 9 15.63 -2.85 19.20
C TRP A 9 15.65 -3.38 17.77
N LEU A 10 16.51 -4.36 17.46
CA LEU A 10 16.47 -5.04 16.16
C LEU A 10 15.27 -5.99 16.01
N PHE A 11 14.60 -6.32 17.12
CA PHE A 11 13.54 -7.34 17.17
C PHE A 11 12.24 -6.82 17.80
N PHE A 12 12.17 -5.53 18.07
CA PHE A 12 11.02 -4.92 18.71
C PHE A 12 10.66 -3.61 18.03
N ASP A 13 9.37 -3.46 17.77
CA ASP A 13 8.78 -2.23 17.27
C ASP A 13 8.18 -1.42 18.42
N LEU A 14 8.29 -0.10 18.34
CA LEU A 14 7.79 0.84 19.34
C LEU A 14 6.53 1.53 18.80
N PHE A 15 5.50 1.60 19.63
CA PHE A 15 4.23 2.23 19.31
C PHE A 15 3.76 3.12 20.45
N GLU A 16 3.05 4.20 20.11
CA GLU A 16 2.39 5.07 21.08
C GLU A 16 0.90 4.72 21.10
N TYR A 17 0.35 4.62 22.31
CA TYR A 17 -1.05 4.33 22.55
C TYR A 17 -1.62 5.37 23.51
N GLU A 18 -2.86 5.80 23.27
CA GLU A 18 -3.59 6.70 24.16
C GLU A 18 -4.55 5.86 25.01
N GLU A 19 -4.28 5.77 26.31
CA GLU A 19 -5.11 5.08 27.30
C GLU A 19 -5.49 6.10 28.37
N ASP A 20 -6.79 6.30 28.61
CA ASP A 20 -7.32 7.22 29.63
C ASP A 20 -6.70 8.64 29.64
N ASP A 21 -6.61 9.29 28.47
CA ASP A 21 -5.99 10.62 28.26
C ASP A 21 -4.46 10.70 28.53
N GLU A 22 -3.80 9.57 28.79
CA GLU A 22 -2.35 9.47 28.93
C GLU A 22 -1.68 8.79 27.73
N ARG A 23 -0.54 9.33 27.29
CA ARG A 23 0.29 8.75 26.22
C ARG A 23 1.21 7.70 26.80
N VAL A 24 0.91 6.44 26.51
CA VAL A 24 1.73 5.30 26.93
C VAL A 24 2.55 4.81 25.74
N THR A 25 3.85 4.61 25.96
CA THR A 25 4.72 3.97 24.96
C THR A 25 4.72 2.46 25.19
N LYS A 26 4.48 1.69 24.14
CA LYS A 26 4.53 0.23 24.17
C LYS A 26 5.56 -0.31 23.17
N VAL A 27 6.05 -1.51 23.44
CA VAL A 27 6.96 -2.24 22.56
C VAL A 27 6.42 -3.65 22.31
N GLN A 28 6.47 -4.09 21.06
CA GLN A 28 5.99 -5.40 20.65
C GLN A 28 7.11 -6.20 20.00
N CYS A 29 7.18 -7.49 20.30
CA CYS A 29 8.12 -8.39 19.63
C CYS A 29 7.75 -8.56 18.15
N SER A 30 8.70 -8.36 17.26
CA SER A 30 8.51 -8.45 15.80
C SER A 30 8.77 -9.86 15.25
N ILE A 31 9.06 -10.85 16.10
CA ILE A 31 9.36 -12.23 15.69
C ILE A 31 8.07 -13.00 15.41
N GLU A 32 7.99 -13.64 14.24
CA GLU A 32 6.81 -14.40 13.80
C GLU A 32 6.37 -15.47 14.82
N GLY A 33 5.07 -15.50 15.12
CA GLY A 33 4.48 -16.38 16.12
C GLY A 33 4.64 -15.87 17.56
N CYS A 34 5.20 -14.68 17.75
CA CYS A 34 5.24 -14.00 19.04
C CYS A 34 4.27 -12.81 19.07
N GLU A 35 3.40 -12.78 20.07
CA GLU A 35 2.44 -11.70 20.28
C GLU A 35 2.73 -10.91 21.56
N VAL A 36 3.95 -11.03 22.09
CA VAL A 36 4.33 -10.42 23.35
C VAL A 36 4.47 -8.90 23.21
N GLU A 37 3.79 -8.19 24.10
CA GLU A 37 3.79 -6.74 24.24
C GLU A 37 4.27 -6.36 25.65
N TYR A 38 5.03 -5.28 25.75
CA TYR A 38 5.43 -4.66 27.00
C TYR A 38 5.16 -3.16 27.00
N THR A 39 4.83 -2.61 28.17
CA THR A 39 4.88 -1.16 28.38
C THR A 39 6.33 -0.72 28.52
N TRP A 40 6.70 0.36 27.83
CA TRP A 40 8.06 0.84 27.77
C TRP A 40 8.34 1.91 28.84
N HIS A 41 9.21 1.58 29.79
CA HIS A 41 9.64 2.50 30.86
C HIS A 41 11.16 2.75 30.83
N SER A 42 11.73 3.01 29.65
CA SER A 42 13.16 3.33 29.43
C SER A 42 14.20 2.21 29.63
N SER A 43 13.77 0.96 29.87
CA SER A 43 14.66 -0.19 30.08
C SER A 43 14.37 -1.37 29.14
N THR A 44 15.41 -1.88 28.46
CA THR A 44 15.31 -3.04 27.56
C THR A 44 15.41 -4.40 28.25
N SER A 45 15.46 -4.47 29.58
CA SER A 45 15.65 -5.74 30.29
C SER A 45 14.59 -6.79 29.95
N ASN A 46 13.31 -6.37 29.89
CA ASN A 46 12.21 -7.28 29.55
C ASN A 46 12.34 -7.81 28.12
N MET A 47 12.70 -6.95 27.18
CA MET A 47 12.94 -7.33 25.78
C MET A 47 14.11 -8.30 25.65
N ILE A 48 15.22 -8.05 26.36
CA ILE A 48 16.42 -8.90 26.33
C ILE A 48 16.12 -10.27 26.93
N ASN A 49 15.39 -10.33 28.05
CA ASN A 49 15.02 -11.59 28.68
C ASN A 49 14.06 -12.38 27.78
N HIS A 50 13.06 -11.70 27.22
CA HIS A 50 12.16 -12.29 26.25
C HIS A 50 12.90 -12.92 25.06
N LEU A 51 13.84 -12.19 24.45
CA LEU A 51 14.64 -12.69 23.33
C LEU A 51 15.47 -13.91 23.71
N ARG A 52 16.04 -13.94 24.93
CA ARG A 52 16.85 -15.06 25.42
C ARG A 52 16.00 -16.29 25.70
N ASP A 53 14.88 -16.11 26.38
CA ASP A 53 14.13 -17.22 26.97
C ASP A 53 13.14 -17.82 25.96
N VAL A 54 12.50 -16.98 25.14
CA VAL A 54 11.51 -17.41 24.13
C VAL A 54 12.17 -17.67 22.78
N HIS A 55 13.13 -16.82 22.38
CA HIS A 55 13.71 -16.88 21.04
C HIS A 55 15.16 -17.38 21.01
N HIS A 56 15.77 -17.65 22.16
CA HIS A 56 17.16 -18.08 22.29
C HIS A 56 18.18 -17.14 21.60
N ILE A 57 17.83 -15.85 21.51
CA ILE A 57 18.66 -14.79 20.96
C ILE A 57 19.37 -14.09 22.12
N THR A 58 20.70 -14.07 22.06
CA THR A 58 21.55 -13.37 23.03
C THR A 58 22.52 -12.44 22.32
N LYS A 59 23.05 -11.44 23.04
CA LYS A 59 24.05 -10.52 22.50
C LYS A 59 25.26 -11.27 21.89
N MET A 60 25.70 -12.34 22.56
CA MET A 60 26.81 -13.18 22.10
C MET A 60 26.47 -14.02 20.84
N SER A 61 25.18 -14.34 20.62
CA SER A 61 24.70 -14.97 19.38
C SER A 61 24.74 -13.98 18.19
N LEU A 62 24.56 -12.69 18.47
CA LEU A 62 24.64 -11.61 17.49
C LEU A 62 26.10 -11.28 17.11
N GLU A 63 27.02 -11.35 18.08
CA GLU A 63 28.43 -11.04 17.88
C GLU A 63 29.19 -12.16 17.13
N ASN A 64 28.71 -13.40 17.22
CA ASN A 64 29.31 -14.58 16.56
C ASN A 64 28.70 -14.92 15.19
N LYS A 65 27.63 -14.25 14.76
CA LYS A 65 27.04 -14.40 13.43
C LYS A 65 27.28 -13.12 12.65
N THR A 66 27.75 -13.24 11.41
CA THR A 66 27.68 -12.13 10.46
C THR A 66 26.24 -11.64 10.40
N ILE A 67 26.04 -10.34 10.60
CA ILE A 67 24.73 -9.64 10.63
C ILE A 67 23.82 -10.05 9.45
N GLU A 68 24.41 -10.51 8.35
CA GLU A 68 23.75 -11.13 7.20
C GLU A 68 22.75 -12.23 7.56
N THR A 69 22.98 -13.07 8.58
CA THR A 69 22.02 -14.15 8.87
C THR A 69 20.77 -13.67 9.61
N ILE A 70 20.83 -12.51 10.28
CA ILE A 70 19.72 -11.98 11.09
C ILE A 70 18.81 -11.07 10.26
N LEU A 71 19.36 -10.40 9.24
CA LEU A 71 18.63 -9.56 8.28
C LEU A 71 17.96 -10.35 7.14
N THR A 72 17.99 -11.70 7.17
CA THR A 72 17.38 -12.54 6.11
C THR A 72 15.88 -12.78 6.28
N LYS A 73 15.30 -12.37 7.41
CA LYS A 73 13.86 -12.57 7.63
C LYS A 73 13.06 -11.43 7.00
N PRO A 74 12.00 -11.77 6.25
CA PRO A 74 11.16 -10.73 5.64
C PRO A 74 10.46 -9.92 6.72
N HIS A 75 10.18 -8.65 6.43
CA HIS A 75 9.31 -7.84 7.28
C HIS A 75 7.97 -8.52 7.57
N SER A 76 7.34 -8.12 8.69
CA SER A 76 5.98 -8.53 9.02
C SER A 76 5.02 -8.20 7.87
N LYS A 77 3.91 -8.96 7.77
CA LYS A 77 2.92 -8.80 6.70
C LYS A 77 2.41 -7.36 6.57
N GLN A 78 2.20 -6.68 7.69
CA GLN A 78 1.70 -5.30 7.73
C GLN A 78 2.72 -4.31 7.15
N ILE A 79 4.00 -4.46 7.53
CA ILE A 79 5.09 -3.61 7.03
C ILE A 79 5.34 -3.88 5.54
N GLN A 80 5.39 -5.14 5.11
CA GLN A 80 5.48 -5.51 3.68
C GLN A 80 4.36 -4.89 2.86
N GLN A 81 3.13 -4.91 3.38
CA GLN A 81 1.98 -4.33 2.72
C GLN A 81 2.09 -2.81 2.59
N LYS A 82 2.53 -2.12 3.64
CA LYS A 82 2.77 -0.67 3.62
C LYS A 82 3.85 -0.28 2.60
N LEU A 83 4.98 -0.98 2.60
CA LEU A 83 6.05 -0.77 1.62
C LEU A 83 5.58 -1.05 0.19
N THR A 84 4.82 -2.13 0.00
CA THR A 84 4.25 -2.47 -1.31
C THR A 84 3.25 -1.42 -1.79
N CYS A 85 2.44 -0.82 -0.90
CA CYS A 85 1.56 0.29 -1.26
C CYS A 85 2.36 1.52 -1.74
N ASN A 86 3.53 1.79 -1.16
CA ASN A 86 4.40 2.88 -1.63
C ASN A 86 4.99 2.57 -3.01
N ILE A 87 5.40 1.33 -3.27
CA ILE A 87 5.83 0.89 -4.61
C ILE A 87 4.70 1.05 -5.63
N VAL A 88 3.47 0.62 -5.30
CA VAL A 88 2.30 0.82 -6.17
C VAL A 88 2.08 2.30 -6.49
N LYS A 89 2.15 3.18 -5.48
CA LYS A 89 2.04 4.63 -5.67
C LYS A 89 3.12 5.19 -6.58
N LEU A 90 4.36 4.72 -6.45
CA LEU A 90 5.47 5.13 -7.33
C LEU A 90 5.19 4.73 -8.78
N PHE A 91 4.77 3.49 -9.02
CA PHE A 91 4.45 3.00 -10.36
C PHE A 91 3.30 3.77 -11.01
N LEU A 92 2.27 4.13 -10.23
CA LEU A 92 1.16 4.95 -10.70
C LEU A 92 1.58 6.39 -10.98
N SER A 93 2.28 7.03 -10.04
CA SER A 93 2.61 8.46 -10.11
C SER A 93 3.65 8.77 -11.18
N CYS A 94 4.59 7.85 -11.40
CA CYS A 94 5.64 8.00 -12.40
C CYS A 94 5.38 7.19 -13.68
N THR A 95 4.19 6.58 -13.82
CA THR A 95 3.80 5.76 -14.98
C THR A 95 4.86 4.71 -15.35
N LEU A 96 5.42 4.03 -14.36
CA LEU A 96 6.53 3.10 -14.57
C LEU A 96 6.07 1.81 -15.26
N PRO A 97 6.87 1.24 -16.17
CA PRO A 97 6.52 0.00 -16.83
C PRO A 97 6.55 -1.17 -15.85
N LEU A 98 5.58 -2.08 -15.96
CA LEU A 98 5.50 -3.28 -15.11
C LEU A 98 6.71 -4.21 -15.25
N SER A 99 7.50 -4.10 -16.33
CA SER A 99 8.75 -4.86 -16.49
C SER A 99 9.84 -4.43 -15.51
N LEU A 100 9.77 -3.20 -14.96
CA LEU A 100 10.76 -2.71 -14.01
C LEU A 100 10.79 -3.53 -12.73
N ILE A 101 9.65 -4.04 -12.27
CA ILE A 101 9.58 -4.85 -11.04
C ILE A 101 10.25 -6.22 -11.18
N GLU A 102 10.48 -6.70 -12.41
CA GLU A 102 11.17 -7.97 -12.70
C GLU A 102 12.67 -7.74 -12.98
N ASN A 103 13.11 -6.49 -13.02
CA ASN A 103 14.49 -6.14 -13.35
C ASN A 103 15.43 -6.41 -12.16
N GLU A 104 16.49 -7.18 -12.39
CA GLU A 104 17.46 -7.56 -11.34
C GLU A 104 18.19 -6.36 -10.72
N ASN A 105 18.52 -5.34 -11.51
CA ASN A 105 19.15 -4.12 -10.99
C ASN A 105 18.18 -3.33 -10.12
N PHE A 106 16.89 -3.34 -10.46
CA PHE A 106 15.85 -2.72 -9.63
C PHE A 106 15.66 -3.48 -8.30
N HIS A 107 15.70 -4.82 -8.32
CA HIS A 107 15.71 -5.61 -7.09
C HIS A 107 16.94 -5.32 -6.23
N THR A 108 18.13 -5.22 -6.85
CA THR A 108 19.37 -4.86 -6.16
C THR A 108 19.27 -3.47 -5.53
N PHE A 109 18.71 -2.51 -6.26
CA PHE A 109 18.41 -1.18 -5.76
C PHE A 109 17.48 -1.24 -4.54
N LEU A 110 16.33 -1.91 -4.63
CA LEU A 110 15.39 -2.04 -3.50
C LEU A 110 16.04 -2.72 -2.28
N ASN A 111 16.82 -3.78 -2.52
CA ASN A 111 17.55 -4.50 -1.48
C ASN A 111 18.60 -3.63 -0.78
N SER A 112 19.17 -2.64 -1.47
CA SER A 112 20.13 -1.70 -0.86
C SER A 112 19.48 -0.72 0.12
N PHE A 113 18.20 -0.40 -0.04
CA PHE A 113 17.44 0.43 0.90
C PHE A 113 16.87 -0.39 2.05
N ASP A 114 16.29 -1.55 1.74
CA ASP A 114 15.65 -2.42 2.72
C ASP A 114 15.81 -3.90 2.34
N PRO A 115 16.82 -4.59 2.90
CA PRO A 115 17.07 -6.00 2.63
C PRO A 115 15.96 -6.94 3.10
N GLN A 116 15.10 -6.51 4.03
CA GLN A 116 14.00 -7.30 4.57
C GLN A 116 12.72 -7.15 3.74
N TYR A 117 12.67 -6.16 2.83
CA TYR A 117 11.55 -5.97 1.92
C TYR A 117 11.55 -7.02 0.80
N LYS A 118 10.40 -7.68 0.62
CA LYS A 118 10.19 -8.60 -0.50
C LYS A 118 9.33 -7.91 -1.55
N ALA A 119 9.97 -7.51 -2.65
CA ALA A 119 9.29 -6.91 -3.79
C ALA A 119 8.19 -7.86 -4.33
N PRO A 120 7.00 -7.33 -4.68
CA PRO A 120 5.93 -8.13 -5.26
C PRO A 120 6.33 -8.63 -6.64
N CYS A 121 5.81 -9.79 -7.06
CA CYS A 121 5.91 -10.18 -8.46
C CYS A 121 5.01 -9.29 -9.33
N LYS A 122 5.29 -9.27 -10.64
CA LYS A 122 4.52 -8.50 -11.63
C LYS A 122 3.02 -8.70 -11.57
N ASN A 123 2.55 -9.94 -11.36
CA ASN A 123 1.13 -10.25 -11.26
C ASN A 123 0.51 -9.63 -10.01
N THR A 124 1.18 -9.74 -8.86
CA THR A 124 0.75 -9.11 -7.61
C THR A 124 0.71 -7.60 -7.76
N LEU A 125 1.73 -7.00 -8.38
CA LEU A 125 1.79 -5.56 -8.62
C LEU A 125 0.66 -5.10 -9.56
N LYS A 126 0.44 -5.82 -10.66
CA LYS A 126 -0.66 -5.58 -11.61
C LYS A 126 -2.02 -5.62 -10.93
N HIS A 127 -2.26 -6.62 -10.08
CA HIS A 127 -3.52 -6.74 -9.34
C HIS A 127 -3.71 -5.55 -8.40
N LYS A 128 -2.70 -5.19 -7.61
CA LYS A 128 -2.77 -4.03 -6.71
C LYS A 128 -2.96 -2.70 -7.42
N ILE A 129 -2.33 -2.52 -8.59
CA ILE A 129 -2.54 -1.35 -9.43
C ILE A 129 -3.99 -1.31 -9.92
N SER A 130 -4.52 -2.43 -10.39
CA SER A 130 -5.92 -2.54 -10.82
C SER A 130 -6.90 -2.23 -9.68
N ASP A 131 -6.64 -2.72 -8.47
CA ASP A 131 -7.49 -2.45 -7.32
C ASP A 131 -7.46 -0.95 -6.96
N ALA A 132 -6.27 -0.34 -7.00
CA ALA A 132 -6.09 1.08 -6.72
C ALA A 132 -6.78 1.97 -7.77
N THR A 133 -6.70 1.61 -9.06
CA THR A 133 -7.40 2.35 -10.12
C THR A 133 -8.90 2.19 -10.01
N ILE A 134 -9.42 0.97 -9.80
CA ILE A 134 -10.86 0.73 -9.58
C ILE A 134 -11.37 1.56 -8.40
N HIS A 135 -10.65 1.56 -7.28
CA HIS A 135 -11.03 2.37 -6.12
C HIS A 135 -11.09 3.86 -6.48
N THR A 136 -10.05 4.37 -7.14
CA THR A 136 -9.97 5.78 -7.55
C THR A 136 -11.10 6.15 -8.52
N THR A 137 -11.38 5.32 -9.52
CA THR A 137 -12.49 5.53 -10.47
C THR A 137 -13.83 5.53 -9.74
N LYS A 138 -14.07 4.60 -8.80
CA LYS A 138 -15.30 4.59 -7.99
C LYS A 138 -15.44 5.87 -7.17
N THR A 139 -14.36 6.33 -6.53
CA THR A 139 -14.40 7.57 -5.75
C THR A 139 -14.67 8.78 -6.65
N ILE A 140 -14.02 8.88 -7.80
CA ILE A 140 -14.23 9.95 -8.77
C ILE A 140 -15.68 9.93 -9.27
N ASN A 141 -16.21 8.77 -9.68
CA ASN A 141 -17.60 8.65 -10.14
C ASN A 141 -18.58 9.05 -9.05
N TYR A 142 -18.32 8.68 -7.79
CA TYR A 142 -19.13 9.10 -6.65
C TYR A 142 -19.08 10.63 -6.44
N MET A 143 -17.90 11.25 -6.55
CA MET A 143 -17.75 12.71 -6.47
C MET A 143 -18.48 13.42 -7.62
N ILE A 144 -18.39 12.89 -8.85
CA ILE A 144 -19.10 13.42 -10.02
C ILE A 144 -20.61 13.30 -9.81
N SER A 145 -21.11 12.14 -9.38
CA SER A 145 -22.55 11.95 -9.14
C SER A 145 -23.10 12.86 -8.06
N THR A 146 -22.32 13.13 -7.01
CA THR A 146 -22.73 14.01 -5.90
C THR A 146 -22.64 15.51 -6.26
N GLN A 147 -21.79 15.88 -7.21
CA GLN A 147 -21.74 17.25 -7.77
C GLN A 147 -22.77 17.47 -8.89
N ALA A 148 -23.15 16.43 -9.63
CA ALA A 148 -24.18 16.51 -10.67
C ALA A 148 -25.56 16.88 -10.10
N ASP A 149 -25.86 16.52 -8.85
CA ASP A 149 -27.09 16.96 -8.16
C ASP A 149 -27.12 18.49 -7.86
N ILE A 150 -25.97 19.20 -7.97
CA ILE A 150 -25.85 20.64 -7.69
C ILE A 150 -25.82 21.47 -9.00
N MET A 151 -25.53 20.85 -10.15
CA MET A 151 -25.51 21.51 -11.44
C MET A 151 -26.62 20.92 -12.31
N TYR A 152 -27.77 21.60 -12.41
CA TYR A 152 -28.74 21.37 -13.49
C TYR A 152 -28.09 21.78 -14.82
N ASP A 153 -27.20 20.92 -15.32
CA ASP A 153 -26.69 21.02 -16.68
C ASP A 153 -27.70 20.35 -17.63
N SER A 154 -28.07 21.06 -18.70
CA SER A 154 -29.09 20.61 -19.66
C SER A 154 -28.54 19.58 -20.65
N THR A 155 -27.33 19.09 -20.41
CA THR A 155 -26.54 18.29 -21.33
C THR A 155 -26.63 16.82 -20.95
N LEU A 156 -27.34 16.02 -21.74
CA LEU A 156 -27.54 14.59 -21.52
C LEU A 156 -26.23 13.78 -21.73
N SER A 157 -25.37 14.21 -22.66
CA SER A 157 -24.04 13.65 -22.89
C SER A 157 -23.21 14.56 -23.81
N VAL A 158 -21.88 14.39 -23.82
CA VAL A 158 -20.95 15.00 -24.78
C VAL A 158 -20.37 13.88 -25.64
N ILE A 159 -20.61 13.93 -26.95
CA ILE A 159 -20.08 12.96 -27.91
C ILE A 159 -19.14 13.68 -28.87
N GLU A 160 -17.86 13.28 -28.90
CA GLU A 160 -16.92 13.75 -29.90
C GLU A 160 -17.20 13.10 -31.27
N ILE A 161 -17.45 13.93 -32.28
CA ILE A 161 -17.71 13.49 -33.66
C ILE A 161 -16.47 13.79 -34.49
N ASP A 162 -15.78 12.74 -34.94
CA ASP A 162 -14.61 12.84 -35.82
C ASP A 162 -15.03 13.17 -37.28
N GLU A 163 -14.16 13.80 -38.06
CA GLU A 163 -14.44 14.42 -39.38
C GLU A 163 -15.00 13.43 -40.43
N TYR A 164 -14.88 12.13 -40.20
CA TYR A 164 -15.31 11.06 -41.11
C TYR A 164 -16.77 10.60 -40.94
N LYS A 165 -17.53 11.17 -39.99
CA LYS A 165 -18.93 10.80 -39.77
C LYS A 165 -19.88 11.71 -40.55
N THR A 166 -20.45 11.18 -41.65
CA THR A 166 -21.54 11.82 -42.40
C THR A 166 -22.82 11.93 -41.57
N THR A 167 -23.77 12.77 -41.98
CA THR A 167 -25.09 12.94 -41.33
C THR A 167 -25.82 11.63 -41.04
N SER A 168 -25.58 10.60 -41.85
CA SER A 168 -26.14 9.25 -41.65
C SER A 168 -25.55 8.51 -40.43
N ASN A 169 -24.34 8.85 -39.99
CA ASN A 169 -23.64 8.20 -38.86
C ASN A 169 -23.86 8.91 -37.53
N ILE A 170 -24.39 10.14 -37.55
CA ILE A 170 -24.72 10.91 -36.33
C ILE A 170 -25.87 10.22 -35.58
N VAL A 171 -26.88 9.76 -36.32
CA VAL A 171 -28.05 9.08 -35.75
C VAL A 171 -27.64 7.80 -35.01
N SER A 172 -26.77 6.98 -35.60
CA SER A 172 -26.22 5.77 -34.95
C SER A 172 -25.30 6.08 -33.77
N THR A 173 -24.74 7.29 -33.72
CA THR A 173 -23.88 7.74 -32.61
C THR A 173 -24.72 8.21 -31.42
N ILE A 174 -25.91 8.77 -31.65
CA ILE A 174 -26.80 9.31 -30.60
C ILE A 174 -27.75 8.24 -30.03
N GLU A 175 -28.11 7.23 -30.83
CA GLU A 175 -29.05 6.16 -30.45
C GLU A 175 -28.69 5.42 -29.14
N PRO A 176 -27.42 5.05 -28.89
CA PRO A 176 -27.03 4.41 -27.62
C PRO A 176 -27.25 5.31 -26.40
N VAL A 177 -27.06 6.63 -26.56
CA VAL A 177 -27.30 7.60 -25.48
C VAL A 177 -28.79 7.71 -25.19
N LEU A 178 -29.63 7.79 -26.23
CA LEU A 178 -31.08 7.87 -26.03
C LEU A 178 -31.64 6.61 -25.36
N GLU A 179 -31.11 5.43 -25.72
CA GLU A 179 -31.46 4.16 -25.07
C GLU A 179 -31.01 4.11 -23.60
N GLU A 180 -29.80 4.58 -23.29
CA GLU A 180 -29.28 4.69 -21.92
C GLU A 180 -30.21 5.51 -21.01
N PHE A 181 -30.84 6.54 -21.54
CA PHE A 181 -31.80 7.39 -20.83
C PHE A 181 -33.28 6.98 -21.02
N GLY A 182 -33.56 5.84 -21.66
CA GLY A 182 -34.92 5.33 -21.86
C GLY A 182 -35.82 6.18 -22.77
N ILE A 183 -35.23 6.99 -23.64
CA ILE A 183 -35.93 7.89 -24.56
C ILE A 183 -36.19 7.14 -25.87
N SER A 184 -37.45 6.76 -26.09
CA SER A 184 -37.86 6.09 -27.33
C SER A 184 -37.88 7.07 -28.50
N ARG A 185 -37.39 6.64 -29.67
CA ARG A 185 -37.48 7.38 -30.94
C ARG A 185 -38.89 7.86 -31.30
N SER A 186 -39.93 7.19 -30.82
CA SER A 186 -41.33 7.58 -31.04
C SER A 186 -41.73 8.88 -30.33
N LYS A 187 -40.86 9.41 -29.46
CA LYS A 187 -41.06 10.63 -28.67
C LYS A 187 -40.15 11.81 -29.09
N LEU A 188 -39.32 11.63 -30.13
CA LEU A 188 -38.50 12.66 -30.76
C LEU A 188 -39.22 13.22 -31.99
#